data_AF-A0AAU5DWJ0-F1
#
_entry.id   AF-A0AAU5DWJ0-F1
#
_cell.length_a   1.000
_cell.length_b   1.000
_cell.length_c   1.000
_cell.angle_alpha   90.00
_cell.angle_beta   90.00
_cell.angle_gamma   90.00
#
_symmetry.space_group_name_H-M   'P 1'
#
loop_
_entity.id
_entity.type
_entity.pdbx_description
1 polymer ?
#
loop_
_entity_poly.entity_id
_entity_poly.type
_entity_poly.pdbx_seq_one_letter_code
_entity_poly.pdbx_strand_id
1 'polypeptide(L)'
;MTADTRAGGRRGAAGRGVPWADVALSSVASVSWALAAMAGAAALGLHLLGAGSVGEPGPMTAAVVVLGAGGTVSPSGDVSAFGLDGAAAHTALDVTPLGVGLVGALALSLFFLRSLRGTGADLSWGELGARTGAVAALFVAMVGGLAWAGHDVVTIDGGRLPGGGDNGAGGLPDGLGDLGGLLPDRLADLSRAEARVGFAVDTGASLAGGACWVLGVLVIALLASRAPLPGRAGRLHRMMRPAVSALVSVLLVAVLAGCAAAAYAAVGDAHPKRIAGAALLGAPNGAWLGVPLGLFVPWDGTATGALSGLLPDPFDELLRGSAEQPVTVGALAELDGRVWLLAVAAGVMMLYAGVLAAARTPRAPGGSATGFAVRCGLRLGGVTALALPLLVWLTQVSADASLSVLGFDAFGGGIELHGRAGVAAALGAAWGAGAGAAGALLAWSVGALPPPLPGGGHPGGEGAGPYRPSRPYRAANPDTNPYLRLPDGVHGAPTVVGRIGPPVPPPPGPGPGAPPEEPPGHG
;
A
#
# COMPACT_ATOMS: atom_id res chain seq x y z
N MET A 1 -51.64 46.55 14.36
CA MET A 1 -50.69 46.37 13.26
C MET A 1 -49.37 45.91 13.88
N THR A 2 -49.24 44.61 14.11
CA THR A 2 -48.15 43.97 14.85
C THR A 2 -47.06 43.51 13.91
N ALA A 3 -45.82 43.89 14.20
CA ALA A 3 -44.64 43.65 13.39
C ALA A 3 -44.19 42.18 13.46
N ASP A 4 -44.12 41.59 12.27
CA ASP A 4 -43.72 40.22 11.98
C ASP A 4 -42.18 40.11 12.10
N THR A 5 -41.70 39.53 13.20
CA THR A 5 -40.26 39.28 13.39
C THR A 5 -39.95 37.88 12.87
N ARG A 6 -39.60 37.76 11.59
CA ARG A 6 -39.09 36.50 11.00
C ARG A 6 -37.74 36.16 11.63
N ALA A 7 -37.80 35.25 12.60
CA ALA A 7 -36.65 34.47 13.03
C ALA A 7 -36.11 33.69 11.82
N GLY A 8 -34.95 34.09 11.32
CA GLY A 8 -34.12 33.30 10.42
C GLY A 8 -33.62 32.05 11.14
N GLY A 9 -34.50 31.05 11.26
CA GLY A 9 -34.18 29.74 11.79
C GLY A 9 -33.03 29.15 11.00
N ARG A 10 -31.94 28.85 11.72
CA ARG A 10 -30.87 27.94 11.30
C ARG A 10 -31.48 26.78 10.52
N ARG A 11 -31.28 26.74 9.21
CA ARG A 11 -31.49 25.53 8.42
C ARG A 11 -30.53 24.49 8.99
N GLY A 12 -31.08 23.62 9.83
CA GLY A 12 -30.39 22.45 10.33
C GLY A 12 -29.79 21.69 9.17
N ALA A 13 -28.60 21.12 9.41
CA ALA A 13 -27.96 20.17 8.53
C ALA A 13 -28.89 18.97 8.30
N ALA A 14 -29.79 19.08 7.32
CA ALA A 14 -30.49 17.95 6.76
C ALA A 14 -29.42 17.10 6.07
N GLY A 15 -29.25 15.86 6.55
CA GLY A 15 -28.24 14.94 6.09
C GLY A 15 -28.28 14.79 4.57
N ARG A 16 -27.19 15.17 3.91
CA ARG A 16 -26.99 14.84 2.49
C ARG A 16 -26.91 13.32 2.40
N GLY A 17 -27.83 12.70 1.66
CA GLY A 17 -27.78 11.27 1.36
C GLY A 17 -26.49 10.90 0.61
N VAL A 18 -26.18 9.60 0.56
CA VAL A 18 -24.99 9.08 -0.13
C VAL A 18 -25.08 9.42 -1.63
N PRO A 19 -24.07 10.07 -2.23
CA PRO A 19 -24.06 10.42 -3.65
C PRO A 19 -23.72 9.19 -4.51
N TRP A 20 -24.69 8.30 -4.72
CA TRP A 20 -24.49 7.01 -5.37
C TRP A 20 -23.85 7.08 -6.77
N ALA A 21 -24.17 8.11 -7.57
CA ALA A 21 -23.56 8.31 -8.88
C ALA A 21 -22.04 8.56 -8.78
N ASP A 22 -21.61 9.42 -7.85
CA ASP A 22 -20.20 9.69 -7.61
C ASP A 22 -19.48 8.47 -7.02
N VAL A 23 -20.17 7.72 -6.15
CA VAL A 23 -19.65 6.45 -5.61
C VAL A 23 -19.38 5.49 -6.76
N ALA A 24 -20.38 5.20 -7.60
CA ALA A 24 -20.25 4.27 -8.71
C ALA A 24 -19.14 4.68 -9.69
N LEU A 25 -19.12 5.95 -10.13
CA LEU A 25 -18.10 6.45 -11.06
C LEU A 25 -16.69 6.34 -10.47
N SER A 26 -16.54 6.71 -9.19
CA SER A 26 -15.24 6.62 -8.52
C SER A 26 -14.78 5.19 -8.28
N SER A 27 -15.71 4.27 -8.01
CA SER A 27 -15.41 2.84 -7.86
C SER A 27 -14.97 2.24 -9.19
N VAL A 28 -15.69 2.51 -10.28
CA VAL A 28 -15.30 2.07 -11.63
C VAL A 28 -13.94 2.61 -12.01
N ALA A 29 -13.69 3.91 -11.79
CA ALA A 29 -12.38 4.51 -12.09
C ALA A 29 -11.26 3.86 -11.25
N SER A 30 -11.47 3.65 -9.95
CA SER A 30 -10.45 3.08 -9.07
C SER A 30 -10.11 1.63 -9.44
N VAL A 31 -11.13 0.80 -9.68
CA VAL A 31 -10.95 -0.61 -10.02
C VAL A 31 -10.39 -0.79 -11.43
N SER A 32 -10.88 -0.03 -12.42
CA SER A 32 -10.38 -0.11 -13.81
C SER A 32 -8.89 0.26 -13.92
N TRP A 33 -8.48 1.37 -13.29
CA TRP A 33 -7.07 1.77 -13.29
C TRP A 33 -6.18 0.80 -12.51
N ALA A 34 -6.68 0.22 -11.41
CA ALA A 34 -5.94 -0.80 -10.67
C ALA A 34 -5.71 -2.06 -11.52
N LEU A 35 -6.77 -2.61 -12.11
CA LEU A 35 -6.67 -3.81 -12.95
C LEU A 35 -5.84 -3.57 -14.21
N ALA A 36 -5.96 -2.41 -14.85
CA ALA A 36 -5.13 -2.05 -16.00
C ALA A 36 -3.64 -1.98 -15.62
N ALA A 37 -3.31 -1.41 -14.47
CA ALA A 37 -1.94 -1.35 -13.98
C ALA A 37 -1.38 -2.74 -13.62
N MET A 38 -2.19 -3.59 -12.98
CA MET A 38 -1.83 -4.97 -12.67
C MET A 38 -1.60 -5.79 -13.96
N ALA A 39 -2.53 -5.73 -14.90
CA ALA A 39 -2.42 -6.43 -16.18
C ALA A 39 -1.21 -5.94 -16.99
N GLY A 40 -0.95 -4.63 -17.01
CA GLY A 40 0.23 -4.07 -17.66
C GLY A 40 1.54 -4.55 -17.02
N ALA A 41 1.63 -4.56 -15.69
CA ALA A 41 2.81 -5.05 -14.98
C ALA A 41 3.02 -6.57 -15.17
N ALA A 42 1.94 -7.35 -15.10
CA ALA A 42 1.97 -8.79 -15.32
C ALA A 42 2.39 -9.14 -16.75
N ALA A 43 1.74 -8.54 -17.76
CA ALA A 43 2.07 -8.76 -19.16
C ALA A 43 3.51 -8.34 -19.50
N LEU A 44 3.96 -7.19 -18.98
CA LEU A 44 5.34 -6.73 -19.16
C LEU A 44 6.34 -7.66 -18.49
N GLY A 45 6.09 -8.08 -17.25
CA GLY A 45 6.95 -9.00 -16.50
C GLY A 45 7.09 -10.35 -17.21
N LEU A 46 5.96 -10.94 -17.61
CA LEU A 46 5.91 -12.19 -18.38
C LEU A 46 6.61 -12.07 -19.74
N HIS A 47 6.40 -10.96 -20.46
CA HIS A 47 7.06 -10.71 -21.73
C HIS A 47 8.59 -10.62 -21.57
N LEU A 48 9.05 -9.90 -20.54
CA LEU A 48 10.48 -9.76 -20.23
C LEU A 48 11.13 -11.08 -19.79
N LEU A 49 10.36 -11.96 -19.16
CA LEU A 49 10.78 -13.33 -18.81
C LEU A 49 10.73 -14.29 -20.00
N GLY A 50 10.10 -13.92 -21.11
CA GLY A 50 9.95 -14.76 -22.30
C GLY A 50 8.81 -15.77 -22.20
N ALA A 51 7.86 -15.59 -21.28
CA ALA A 51 6.76 -16.55 -21.07
C ALA A 51 5.87 -16.75 -22.30
N GLY A 52 5.84 -15.79 -23.23
CA GLY A 52 5.09 -15.90 -24.49
C GLY A 52 5.59 -17.00 -25.43
N SER A 53 6.78 -17.59 -25.21
CA SER A 53 7.22 -18.78 -25.96
C SER A 53 6.69 -20.10 -25.38
N VAL A 54 6.09 -20.05 -24.19
CA VAL A 54 5.67 -21.22 -23.39
C VAL A 54 4.14 -21.39 -23.41
N GLY A 55 3.38 -20.34 -23.68
CA GLY A 55 1.92 -20.41 -23.86
C GLY A 55 1.29 -19.04 -24.07
N GLU A 56 -0.05 -19.00 -24.04
CA GLU A 56 -0.81 -17.80 -24.46
C GLU A 56 -0.71 -16.63 -23.45
N PRO A 57 -0.41 -15.41 -23.92
CA PRO A 57 -0.14 -14.27 -23.04
C PRO A 57 -1.37 -13.78 -22.28
N GLY A 58 -2.57 -13.95 -22.82
CA GLY A 58 -3.82 -13.48 -22.20
C GLY A 58 -4.14 -14.21 -20.90
N PRO A 59 -4.37 -15.54 -20.94
CA PRO A 59 -4.63 -16.36 -19.76
C PRO A 59 -3.51 -16.30 -18.71
N MET A 60 -2.24 -16.30 -19.13
CA MET A 60 -1.12 -16.16 -18.19
C MET A 60 -1.14 -14.83 -17.44
N THR A 61 -1.42 -13.73 -18.15
CA THR A 61 -1.55 -12.41 -17.52
C THR A 61 -2.71 -12.40 -16.54
N ALA A 62 -3.85 -12.99 -16.91
CA ALA A 62 -5.00 -13.12 -16.02
C ALA A 62 -4.67 -13.90 -14.74
N ALA A 63 -4.01 -15.07 -14.86
CA ALA A 63 -3.58 -15.88 -13.72
C ALA A 63 -2.64 -15.10 -12.79
N VAL A 64 -1.63 -14.41 -13.34
CA VAL A 64 -0.70 -13.58 -12.55
C VAL A 64 -1.41 -12.43 -11.85
N VAL A 65 -2.42 -11.82 -12.47
CA VAL A 65 -3.25 -10.77 -11.85
C VAL A 65 -4.08 -11.34 -10.70
N VAL A 66 -4.69 -12.51 -10.87
CA VAL A 66 -5.46 -13.19 -9.81
C VAL A 66 -4.56 -13.54 -8.63
N LEU A 67 -3.39 -14.15 -8.88
CA LEU A 67 -2.39 -14.45 -7.85
C LEU A 67 -1.91 -13.18 -7.14
N GLY A 68 -1.62 -12.11 -7.90
CA GLY A 68 -1.20 -10.82 -7.34
C GLY A 68 -2.28 -10.11 -6.52
N ALA A 69 -3.57 -10.45 -6.74
CA ALA A 69 -4.70 -10.00 -5.95
C ALA A 69 -4.97 -10.89 -4.72
N GLY A 70 -4.09 -11.85 -4.41
CA GLY A 70 -4.25 -12.78 -3.29
C GLY A 70 -5.18 -13.95 -3.58
N GLY A 71 -5.48 -14.24 -4.85
CA GLY A 71 -6.17 -15.45 -5.24
C GLY A 71 -5.25 -16.67 -5.27
N THR A 72 -5.84 -17.86 -5.23
CA THR A 72 -5.12 -19.14 -5.30
C THR A 72 -5.39 -19.79 -6.65
N VAL A 73 -4.32 -20.18 -7.35
CA VAL A 73 -4.43 -20.86 -8.64
C VAL A 73 -3.79 -22.23 -8.50
N SER A 74 -4.59 -23.28 -8.64
CA SER A 74 -4.08 -24.65 -8.68
C SER A 74 -3.92 -25.07 -10.14
N PRO A 75 -2.71 -25.46 -10.59
CA PRO A 75 -2.54 -26.09 -11.89
C PRO A 75 -3.27 -27.43 -11.87
N SER A 76 -4.25 -27.60 -12.74
CA SER A 76 -4.88 -28.90 -13.02
C SER A 76 -4.44 -29.34 -14.40
N GLY A 77 -3.35 -30.10 -14.47
CA GLY A 77 -2.91 -30.76 -15.70
C GLY A 77 -3.41 -32.20 -15.74
N ASP A 78 -4.08 -32.59 -16.82
CA ASP A 78 -4.34 -34.00 -17.12
C ASP A 78 -3.07 -34.57 -17.78
N VAL A 79 -2.26 -35.30 -17.00
CA VAL A 79 -1.00 -35.90 -17.47
C VAL A 79 -1.21 -37.24 -18.18
N SER A 80 -2.40 -37.45 -18.76
CA SER A 80 -2.70 -38.58 -19.65
C SER A 80 -1.73 -38.68 -20.84
N ALA A 81 -1.12 -37.55 -21.25
CA ALA A 81 -0.08 -37.51 -22.28
C ALA A 81 1.28 -38.10 -21.86
N PHE A 82 1.51 -38.35 -20.57
CA PHE A 82 2.69 -39.05 -20.05
C PHE A 82 2.48 -40.58 -19.93
N GLY A 83 1.35 -41.11 -20.43
CA GLY A 83 1.05 -42.55 -20.40
C GLY A 83 0.73 -43.08 -18.99
N LEU A 84 0.39 -42.18 -18.06
CA LEU A 84 -0.02 -42.50 -16.70
C LEU A 84 -1.49 -42.10 -16.51
N ASP A 85 -2.39 -43.03 -16.77
CA ASP A 85 -3.80 -42.88 -16.41
C ASP A 85 -3.91 -42.70 -14.88
N GLY A 86 -4.30 -41.50 -14.44
CA GLY A 86 -4.61 -41.20 -13.04
C GLY A 86 -3.53 -40.49 -12.21
N ALA A 87 -2.44 -40.00 -12.81
CA ALA A 87 -1.54 -39.07 -12.12
C ALA A 87 -2.15 -37.66 -12.14
N ALA A 88 -2.31 -37.04 -10.97
CA ALA A 88 -2.65 -35.61 -10.87
C ALA A 88 -1.37 -34.87 -10.46
N ALA A 89 -0.86 -33.99 -11.32
CA ALA A 89 0.27 -33.14 -10.96
C ALA A 89 -0.23 -32.01 -10.05
N HIS A 90 -0.15 -32.20 -8.74
CA HIS A 90 -0.41 -31.16 -7.76
C HIS A 90 0.86 -30.32 -7.57
N THR A 91 1.09 -29.37 -8.49
CA THR A 91 2.11 -28.33 -8.28
C THR A 91 1.44 -27.14 -7.63
N ALA A 92 1.35 -27.12 -6.30
CA ALA A 92 0.87 -25.96 -5.56
C ALA A 92 2.01 -24.92 -5.48
N LEU A 93 2.10 -24.07 -6.49
CA LEU A 93 3.05 -22.96 -6.48
C LEU A 93 2.41 -21.74 -5.82
N ASP A 94 2.54 -21.61 -4.49
CA ASP A 94 1.98 -20.49 -3.72
C ASP A 94 2.97 -19.31 -3.65
N VAL A 95 3.47 -18.88 -4.80
CA VAL A 95 4.33 -17.70 -4.91
C VAL A 95 3.50 -16.55 -5.48
N THR A 96 3.01 -15.68 -4.60
CA THR A 96 2.24 -14.51 -5.00
C THR A 96 3.18 -13.44 -5.62
N PRO A 97 2.91 -12.96 -6.86
CA PRO A 97 3.71 -11.92 -7.49
C PRO A 97 3.37 -10.56 -6.86
N LEU A 98 3.98 -10.25 -5.71
CA LEU A 98 3.69 -9.04 -4.94
C LEU A 98 4.02 -7.76 -5.73
N GLY A 99 4.86 -7.82 -6.76
CA GLY A 99 5.06 -6.75 -7.74
C GLY A 99 3.76 -6.28 -8.39
N VAL A 100 2.97 -7.24 -8.87
CA VAL A 100 1.70 -6.97 -9.54
C VAL A 100 0.68 -6.46 -8.53
N GLY A 101 0.58 -7.10 -7.37
CA GLY A 101 -0.24 -6.63 -6.25
C GLY A 101 0.12 -5.20 -5.83
N LEU A 102 1.40 -4.87 -5.69
CA LEU A 102 1.84 -3.54 -5.27
C LEU A 102 1.47 -2.46 -6.28
N VAL A 103 1.67 -2.71 -7.58
CA VAL A 103 1.28 -1.77 -8.64
C VAL A 103 -0.23 -1.52 -8.63
N GLY A 104 -1.02 -2.59 -8.51
CA GLY A 104 -2.47 -2.50 -8.34
C GLY A 104 -2.88 -1.71 -7.10
N ALA A 105 -2.24 -1.98 -5.96
CA ALA A 105 -2.51 -1.32 -4.69
C ALA A 105 -2.23 0.19 -4.75
N LEU A 106 -1.13 0.60 -5.40
CA LEU A 106 -0.78 2.01 -5.57
C LEU A 106 -1.78 2.75 -6.47
N ALA A 107 -2.16 2.15 -7.60
CA ALA A 107 -3.16 2.70 -8.51
C ALA A 107 -4.53 2.81 -7.81
N LEU A 108 -5.01 1.73 -7.18
CA LEU A 108 -6.26 1.69 -6.43
C LEU A 108 -6.29 2.77 -5.35
N SER A 109 -5.22 2.85 -4.54
CA SER A 109 -5.08 3.83 -3.46
C SER A 109 -5.11 5.26 -3.99
N LEU A 110 -4.44 5.54 -5.11
CA LEU A 110 -4.38 6.88 -5.70
C LEU A 110 -5.77 7.37 -6.10
N PHE A 111 -6.52 6.58 -6.87
CA PHE A 111 -7.84 6.96 -7.37
C PHE A 111 -8.90 6.98 -6.27
N PHE A 112 -8.87 6.00 -5.35
CA PHE A 112 -9.76 5.97 -4.19
C PHE A 112 -9.55 7.18 -3.28
N LEU A 113 -8.31 7.48 -2.90
CA LEU A 113 -8.01 8.63 -2.04
C LEU A 113 -8.27 9.96 -2.76
N ARG A 114 -8.12 10.02 -4.09
CA ARG A 114 -8.47 11.21 -4.88
C ARG A 114 -9.97 11.46 -4.87
N SER A 115 -10.78 10.40 -4.93
CA SER A 115 -12.24 10.50 -4.78
C SER A 115 -12.64 11.13 -3.44
N LEU A 116 -11.98 10.76 -2.34
CA LEU A 116 -12.27 11.31 -1.00
C LEU A 116 -11.86 12.78 -0.82
N ARG A 117 -10.95 13.32 -1.64
CA ARG A 117 -10.52 14.73 -1.54
C ARG A 117 -11.61 15.70 -1.99
N GLY A 118 -12.55 15.26 -2.82
CA GLY A 118 -13.66 16.08 -3.30
C GLY A 118 -14.81 16.24 -2.29
N THR A 119 -14.88 15.38 -1.28
CA THR A 119 -16.05 15.25 -0.39
C THR A 119 -16.12 16.29 0.75
N GLY A 120 -15.01 17.01 1.03
CA GLY A 120 -14.95 17.98 2.13
C GLY A 120 -14.81 17.34 3.52
N ALA A 121 -14.90 18.16 4.58
CA ALA A 121 -14.60 17.74 5.97
C ALA A 121 -15.68 16.85 6.62
N ASP A 122 -16.85 16.71 5.99
CA ASP A 122 -18.05 16.08 6.57
C ASP A 122 -18.34 14.70 5.95
N LEU A 123 -17.32 13.85 5.83
CA LEU A 123 -17.50 12.48 5.34
C LEU A 123 -18.27 11.64 6.38
N SER A 124 -19.47 11.18 6.04
CA SER A 124 -20.26 10.30 6.90
C SER A 124 -19.73 8.85 6.87
N TRP A 125 -19.98 8.08 7.95
CA TRP A 125 -19.70 6.64 7.96
C TRP A 125 -20.44 5.88 6.84
N GLY A 126 -21.65 6.31 6.51
CA GLY A 126 -22.45 5.71 5.43
C GLY A 126 -21.81 5.92 4.05
N GLU A 127 -21.28 7.11 3.77
CA GLU A 127 -20.60 7.37 2.50
C GLU A 127 -19.26 6.63 2.40
N LEU A 128 -18.46 6.63 3.48
CA LEU A 128 -17.21 5.86 3.51
C LEU A 128 -17.46 4.36 3.32
N GLY A 129 -18.48 3.82 4.00
CA GLY A 129 -18.92 2.45 3.85
C GLY A 129 -19.38 2.14 2.43
N ALA A 130 -20.18 3.02 1.82
CA ALA A 130 -20.66 2.85 0.45
C ALA A 130 -19.51 2.85 -0.58
N ARG A 131 -18.56 3.79 -0.47
CA ARG A 131 -17.38 3.86 -1.36
C ARG A 131 -16.49 2.63 -1.22
N THR A 132 -16.20 2.24 0.02
CA THR A 132 -15.35 1.08 0.31
C THR A 132 -16.02 -0.22 -0.17
N GLY A 133 -17.30 -0.39 0.14
CA GLY A 133 -18.10 -1.54 -0.26
C GLY A 133 -18.26 -1.64 -1.78
N ALA A 134 -18.52 -0.54 -2.48
CA ALA A 134 -18.65 -0.54 -3.93
C ALA A 134 -17.32 -0.87 -4.64
N VAL A 135 -16.19 -0.34 -4.15
CA VAL A 135 -14.86 -0.72 -4.68
C VAL A 135 -14.59 -2.20 -4.43
N ALA A 136 -14.81 -2.69 -3.21
CA ALA A 136 -14.56 -4.10 -2.87
C ALA A 136 -15.44 -5.05 -3.70
N ALA A 137 -16.74 -4.79 -3.77
CA ALA A 137 -17.67 -5.61 -4.54
C ALA A 137 -17.32 -5.63 -6.04
N LEU A 138 -17.01 -4.46 -6.63
CA LEU A 138 -16.62 -4.38 -8.03
C LEU A 138 -15.28 -5.08 -8.30
N PHE A 139 -14.30 -4.90 -7.42
CA PHE A 139 -13.01 -5.57 -7.56
C PHE A 139 -13.15 -7.10 -7.50
N VAL A 140 -13.87 -7.61 -6.51
CA VAL A 140 -14.14 -9.05 -6.35
C VAL A 140 -14.93 -9.60 -7.54
N ALA A 141 -15.93 -8.86 -8.05
CA ALA A 141 -16.66 -9.25 -9.25
C ALA A 141 -15.74 -9.34 -10.49
N MET A 142 -14.82 -8.40 -10.66
CA MET A 142 -13.87 -8.42 -11.78
C MET A 142 -12.83 -9.55 -11.64
N VAL A 143 -12.32 -9.81 -10.43
CA VAL A 143 -11.43 -10.96 -10.16
C VAL A 143 -12.17 -12.26 -10.42
N GLY A 144 -13.42 -12.38 -10.00
CA GLY A 144 -14.28 -13.53 -10.31
C GLY A 144 -14.52 -13.71 -11.81
N GLY A 145 -14.75 -12.62 -12.54
CA GLY A 145 -14.85 -12.65 -14.00
C GLY A 145 -13.55 -13.10 -14.68
N LEU A 146 -12.40 -12.67 -14.17
CA LEU A 146 -11.08 -13.06 -14.67
C LEU A 146 -10.78 -14.54 -14.38
N ALA A 147 -11.14 -15.02 -13.19
CA ALA A 147 -11.04 -16.43 -12.80
C ALA A 147 -11.94 -17.32 -13.65
N TRP A 148 -13.16 -16.87 -13.95
CA TRP A 148 -14.09 -17.57 -14.84
C TRP A 148 -13.56 -17.62 -16.28
N ALA A 149 -13.06 -16.49 -16.80
CA ALA A 149 -12.48 -16.44 -18.15
C ALA A 149 -11.18 -17.25 -18.29
N GLY A 150 -10.41 -17.40 -17.20
CA GLY A 150 -9.19 -18.21 -17.15
C GLY A 150 -9.42 -19.71 -16.96
N HIS A 151 -10.68 -20.16 -16.79
CA HIS A 151 -11.04 -21.57 -16.68
C HIS A 151 -10.88 -22.33 -18.01
N ASP A 152 -10.65 -21.62 -19.13
CA ASP A 152 -10.28 -22.23 -20.40
C ASP A 152 -8.78 -22.60 -20.43
N VAL A 153 -8.54 -23.86 -20.80
CA VAL A 153 -7.27 -24.61 -20.67
C VAL A 153 -6.11 -23.96 -21.42
N VAL A 154 -4.99 -23.71 -20.73
CA VAL A 154 -3.74 -23.24 -21.36
C VAL A 154 -2.92 -24.46 -21.78
N THR A 155 -2.62 -24.59 -23.06
CA THR A 155 -1.64 -25.56 -23.57
C THR A 155 -0.23 -25.07 -23.24
N ILE A 156 0.51 -25.83 -22.46
CA ILE A 156 1.94 -25.64 -22.22
C ILE A 156 2.68 -26.66 -23.07
N ASP A 157 3.57 -26.20 -23.94
CA ASP A 157 4.41 -27.06 -24.76
C ASP A 157 5.55 -27.64 -23.91
N GLY A 158 5.43 -28.93 -23.56
CA GLY A 158 6.37 -29.64 -22.69
C GLY A 158 7.79 -29.74 -23.24
N GLY A 159 7.96 -29.61 -24.56
CA GLY A 159 9.28 -29.59 -25.21
C GLY A 159 10.11 -28.33 -24.93
N ARG A 160 9.53 -27.33 -24.25
CA ARG A 160 10.18 -26.01 -24.01
C ARG A 160 10.42 -25.69 -22.53
N LEU A 161 10.16 -26.63 -21.63
CA LEU A 161 10.47 -26.49 -20.20
C LEU A 161 11.98 -26.70 -19.95
N PRO A 162 12.61 -25.95 -19.02
CA PRO A 162 14.01 -26.16 -18.68
C PRO A 162 14.16 -27.55 -18.00
N GLY A 163 14.77 -28.49 -18.72
CA GLY A 163 14.88 -29.91 -18.33
C GLY A 163 14.48 -30.89 -19.43
N GLY A 164 13.77 -30.43 -20.47
CA GLY A 164 13.56 -31.19 -21.71
C GLY A 164 14.79 -31.06 -22.60
N GLY A 165 15.75 -31.96 -22.45
CA GLY A 165 16.98 -31.93 -23.24
C GLY A 165 16.71 -32.09 -24.74
N ASP A 166 17.17 -31.12 -25.53
CA ASP A 166 17.44 -31.27 -26.95
C ASP A 166 18.51 -32.36 -27.13
N ASN A 167 18.10 -33.61 -27.33
CA ASN A 167 19.00 -34.70 -27.70
C ASN A 167 19.39 -34.59 -29.18
N GLY A 168 20.12 -33.53 -29.52
CA GLY A 168 20.98 -33.49 -30.69
C GLY A 168 22.26 -34.28 -30.42
N ALA A 169 22.26 -35.56 -30.79
CA ALA A 169 23.41 -36.44 -31.03
C ALA A 169 24.76 -36.03 -30.39
N GLY A 170 25.11 -36.64 -29.25
CA GLY A 170 26.45 -36.52 -28.67
C GLY A 170 26.67 -37.38 -27.42
N GLY A 171 27.05 -38.64 -27.60
CA GLY A 171 27.86 -39.44 -26.67
C GLY A 171 27.33 -39.72 -25.25
N LEU A 172 26.49 -40.75 -25.12
CA LEU A 172 26.33 -41.46 -23.84
C LEU A 172 27.52 -42.43 -23.64
N PRO A 173 28.08 -42.57 -22.42
CA PRO A 173 29.11 -43.56 -22.13
C PRO A 173 28.60 -44.99 -22.37
N ASP A 174 29.43 -45.82 -23.01
CA ASP A 174 29.16 -47.24 -23.30
C ASP A 174 28.80 -48.01 -22.01
N GLY A 175 27.54 -48.46 -21.91
CA GLY A 175 27.12 -49.27 -20.76
C GLY A 175 25.63 -49.62 -20.62
N LEU A 176 24.75 -49.18 -21.51
CA LEU A 176 23.31 -49.52 -21.47
C LEU A 176 22.81 -50.01 -22.84
N GLY A 177 23.54 -50.96 -23.43
CA GLY A 177 23.32 -51.48 -24.78
C GLY A 177 22.14 -52.45 -24.97
N ASP A 178 21.26 -52.66 -23.99
CA ASP A 178 20.20 -53.69 -24.09
C ASP A 178 18.78 -53.21 -23.74
N LEU A 179 18.54 -51.89 -23.74
CA LEU A 179 17.18 -51.32 -23.63
C LEU A 179 16.81 -50.40 -24.83
N GLY A 180 17.65 -50.38 -25.86
CA GLY A 180 17.54 -49.46 -27.01
C GLY A 180 16.49 -49.81 -28.07
N GLY A 181 15.62 -50.79 -27.84
CA GLY A 181 14.69 -51.29 -28.86
C GLY A 181 13.26 -50.76 -28.81
N LEU A 182 12.80 -50.18 -27.69
CA LEU A 182 11.36 -49.91 -27.47
C LEU A 182 11.00 -48.48 -27.03
N LEU A 183 11.98 -47.58 -26.94
CA LEU A 183 11.80 -46.19 -26.52
C LEU A 183 11.82 -45.09 -27.61
N PRO A 184 12.25 -45.29 -28.88
CA PRO A 184 12.27 -44.20 -29.86
C PRO A 184 10.88 -43.63 -30.15
N ASP A 185 9.88 -44.50 -30.33
CA ASP A 185 8.52 -44.08 -30.71
C ASP A 185 7.79 -43.39 -29.55
N ARG A 186 8.06 -43.80 -28.30
CA ARG A 186 7.45 -43.16 -27.12
C ARG A 186 8.12 -41.84 -26.75
N LEU A 187 9.44 -41.67 -26.94
CA LEU A 187 10.08 -40.36 -26.76
C LEU A 187 9.71 -39.39 -27.89
N ALA A 188 9.53 -39.87 -29.13
CA ALA A 188 9.04 -39.05 -30.23
C ALA A 188 7.59 -38.60 -30.01
N ASP A 189 6.75 -39.43 -29.41
CA ASP A 189 5.39 -39.06 -29.00
C ASP A 189 5.36 -38.14 -27.76
N LEU A 190 6.28 -38.31 -26.80
CA LEU A 190 6.44 -37.40 -25.66
C LEU A 190 6.94 -36.00 -26.08
N SER A 191 7.74 -35.90 -27.15
CA SER A 191 8.15 -34.62 -27.74
C SER A 191 7.04 -33.92 -28.54
N ARG A 192 5.98 -34.67 -28.89
CA ARG A 192 4.77 -34.18 -29.58
C ARG A 192 3.57 -33.99 -28.64
N ALA A 193 3.72 -34.34 -27.36
CA ALA A 193 2.69 -34.25 -26.35
C ALA A 193 2.52 -32.79 -25.88
N GLU A 194 1.49 -32.13 -26.41
CA GLU A 194 1.02 -30.82 -25.96
C GLU A 194 0.39 -30.99 -24.55
N ALA A 195 1.08 -30.56 -23.49
CA ALA A 195 0.58 -30.70 -22.14
C ALA A 195 -0.46 -29.61 -21.86
N ARG A 196 -1.74 -29.99 -21.83
CA ARG A 196 -2.84 -29.11 -21.44
C ARG A 196 -2.84 -28.92 -19.93
N VAL A 197 -2.33 -27.78 -19.47
CA VAL A 197 -2.41 -27.37 -18.06
C VAL A 197 -3.58 -26.41 -17.92
N GLY A 198 -4.72 -26.94 -17.49
CA GLY A 198 -5.84 -26.10 -17.07
C GLY A 198 -5.49 -25.38 -15.77
N PHE A 199 -5.89 -24.12 -15.63
CA PHE A 199 -5.82 -23.42 -14.35
C PHE A 199 -7.19 -23.56 -13.67
N ALA A 200 -7.31 -24.47 -12.72
CA ALA A 200 -8.48 -24.55 -11.87
C ALA A 200 -8.34 -23.49 -10.76
N VAL A 201 -9.08 -22.40 -10.89
CA VAL A 201 -9.14 -21.38 -9.83
C VAL A 201 -10.14 -21.85 -8.78
N ASP A 202 -9.70 -22.00 -7.53
CA ASP A 202 -10.62 -22.15 -6.41
C ASP A 202 -11.39 -20.83 -6.26
N THR A 203 -12.61 -20.83 -6.80
CA THR A 203 -13.41 -19.61 -6.93
C THR A 203 -13.76 -19.06 -5.56
N GLY A 204 -13.96 -19.92 -4.55
CA GLY A 204 -14.29 -19.50 -3.19
C GLY A 204 -13.10 -18.84 -2.50
N ALA A 205 -11.96 -19.54 -2.47
CA ALA A 205 -10.73 -19.04 -1.85
C ALA A 205 -10.21 -17.78 -2.57
N SER A 206 -10.29 -17.73 -3.90
CA SER A 206 -9.81 -16.59 -4.68
C SER A 206 -10.65 -15.33 -4.53
N LEU A 207 -11.98 -15.45 -4.40
CA LEU A 207 -12.85 -14.31 -4.11
C LEU A 207 -12.61 -13.79 -2.69
N ALA A 208 -12.42 -14.69 -1.71
CA ALA A 208 -12.08 -14.32 -0.34
C ALA A 208 -10.71 -13.63 -0.25
N GLY A 209 -9.72 -14.16 -0.95
CA GLY A 209 -8.38 -13.58 -1.10
C GLY A 209 -8.42 -12.18 -1.72
N GLY A 210 -9.11 -12.04 -2.86
CA GLY A 210 -9.33 -10.75 -3.52
C GLY A 210 -10.06 -9.72 -2.64
N ALA A 211 -11.07 -10.17 -1.87
CA ALA A 211 -11.78 -9.33 -0.92
C ALA A 211 -10.88 -8.88 0.25
N CYS A 212 -10.09 -9.79 0.79
CA CYS A 212 -9.13 -9.50 1.86
C CYS A 212 -8.07 -8.50 1.37
N TRP A 213 -7.52 -8.74 0.17
CA TRP A 213 -6.53 -7.89 -0.45
C TRP A 213 -7.05 -6.46 -0.67
N VAL A 214 -8.22 -6.31 -1.31
CA VAL A 214 -8.76 -4.97 -1.62
C VAL A 214 -9.09 -4.20 -0.34
N LEU A 215 -9.67 -4.86 0.67
CA LEU A 215 -9.97 -4.23 1.96
C LEU A 215 -8.69 -3.87 2.70
N GLY A 216 -7.69 -4.75 2.71
CA GLY A 216 -6.37 -4.49 3.31
C GLY A 216 -5.69 -3.27 2.69
N VAL A 217 -5.65 -3.19 1.36
CA VAL A 217 -5.12 -2.03 0.62
C VAL A 217 -5.87 -0.75 0.99
N LEU A 218 -7.21 -0.76 0.99
CA LEU A 218 -8.00 0.42 1.33
C LEU A 218 -7.80 0.87 2.78
N VAL A 219 -7.68 -0.06 3.73
CA VAL A 219 -7.38 0.25 5.14
C VAL A 219 -6.00 0.89 5.26
N ILE A 220 -4.96 0.30 4.64
CA ILE A 220 -3.59 0.85 4.66
C ILE A 220 -3.58 2.24 4.01
N ALA A 221 -4.24 2.40 2.86
CA ALA A 221 -4.35 3.67 2.15
C ALA A 221 -5.02 4.75 3.03
N LEU A 222 -6.14 4.43 3.68
CA LEU A 222 -6.82 5.34 4.58
C LEU A 222 -5.94 5.73 5.75
N LEU A 223 -5.30 4.78 6.43
CA LEU A 223 -4.40 5.00 7.58
C LEU A 223 -3.14 5.80 7.22
N ALA A 224 -2.60 5.63 6.01
CA ALA A 224 -1.45 6.39 5.52
C ALA A 224 -1.81 7.80 5.02
N SER A 225 -3.07 8.02 4.63
CA SER A 225 -3.52 9.26 3.98
C SER A 225 -3.96 10.36 4.96
N ARG A 226 -4.17 11.57 4.42
CA ARG A 226 -4.78 12.69 5.13
C ARG A 226 -6.32 12.74 4.99
N ALA A 227 -6.96 11.65 4.56
CA ALA A 227 -8.41 11.62 4.40
C ALA A 227 -9.13 11.91 5.73
N PRO A 228 -10.24 12.69 5.71
CA PRO A 228 -11.03 12.94 6.91
C PRO A 228 -11.79 11.67 7.28
N LEU A 229 -11.46 11.08 8.44
CA LEU A 229 -12.23 9.96 9.00
C LEU A 229 -13.24 10.48 10.05
N PRO A 230 -14.50 10.02 10.01
CA PRO A 230 -15.54 10.47 10.93
C PRO A 230 -15.28 10.09 12.41
N GLY A 231 -15.76 10.95 13.30
CA GLY A 231 -15.87 10.68 14.74
C GLY A 231 -14.55 10.33 15.45
N ARG A 232 -14.59 9.29 16.30
CA ARG A 232 -13.44 8.83 17.11
C ARG A 232 -12.32 8.22 16.26
N ALA A 233 -12.66 7.59 15.14
CA ALA A 233 -11.69 7.04 14.19
C ALA A 233 -10.77 8.13 13.64
N GLY A 234 -11.30 9.33 13.36
CA GLY A 234 -10.50 10.49 12.95
C GLY A 234 -9.45 10.92 13.97
N ARG A 235 -9.72 10.74 15.28
CA ARG A 235 -8.75 11.08 16.34
C ARG A 235 -7.61 10.06 16.38
N LEU A 236 -7.94 8.76 16.40
CA LEU A 236 -6.95 7.68 16.39
C LEU A 236 -6.11 7.72 15.11
N HIS A 237 -6.75 7.93 13.96
CA HIS A 237 -6.11 8.12 12.66
C HIS A 237 -5.08 9.23 12.68
N ARG A 238 -5.44 10.43 13.16
CA ARG A 238 -4.47 11.55 13.25
C ARG A 238 -3.29 11.24 14.17
N MET A 239 -3.45 10.35 15.14
CA MET A 239 -2.35 9.91 16.01
C MET A 239 -1.43 8.89 15.33
N MET A 240 -1.99 7.91 14.62
CA MET A 240 -1.24 6.81 14.01
C MET A 240 -0.71 7.13 12.60
N ARG A 241 -1.40 7.99 11.84
CA ARG A 241 -1.07 8.34 10.45
C ARG A 241 0.39 8.71 10.23
N PRO A 242 1.05 9.56 11.04
CA PRO A 242 2.46 9.88 10.82
C PRO A 242 3.36 8.63 10.81
N ALA A 243 3.11 7.68 11.73
CA ALA A 243 3.84 6.43 11.82
C ALA A 243 3.51 5.47 10.68
N VAL A 244 2.21 5.23 10.39
CA VAL A 244 1.78 4.37 9.29
C VAL A 244 2.29 4.90 7.94
N SER A 245 2.11 6.19 7.68
CA SER A 245 2.58 6.83 6.45
C SER A 245 4.10 6.74 6.32
N ALA A 246 4.85 6.89 7.41
CA ALA A 246 6.30 6.77 7.39
C ALA A 246 6.70 5.33 7.04
N LEU A 247 6.15 4.34 7.74
CA LEU A 247 6.46 2.94 7.50
C LEU A 247 6.14 2.51 6.06
N VAL A 248 4.97 2.87 5.54
CA VAL A 248 4.61 2.61 4.13
C VAL A 248 5.60 3.27 3.17
N SER A 249 5.97 4.54 3.41
CA SER A 249 6.96 5.22 2.55
C SER A 249 8.29 4.49 2.52
N VAL A 250 8.73 4.01 3.68
CA VAL A 250 10.01 3.33 3.83
C VAL A 250 9.99 1.93 3.22
N LEU A 251 8.89 1.18 3.35
CA LEU A 251 8.72 -0.11 2.67
C LEU A 251 8.70 0.05 1.15
N LEU A 252 8.13 1.14 0.62
CA LEU A 252 8.22 1.45 -0.81
C LEU A 252 9.65 1.79 -1.24
N VAL A 253 10.40 2.51 -0.40
CA VAL A 253 11.84 2.76 -0.65
C VAL A 253 12.64 1.46 -0.63
N ALA A 254 12.30 0.50 0.23
CA ALA A 254 12.93 -0.83 0.23
C ALA A 254 12.72 -1.55 -1.11
N VAL A 255 11.50 -1.50 -1.66
CA VAL A 255 11.21 -2.06 -2.99
C VAL A 255 12.02 -1.34 -4.07
N LEU A 256 12.10 -0.01 -4.03
CA LEU A 256 12.91 0.74 -4.99
C LEU A 256 14.41 0.40 -4.88
N ALA A 257 14.92 0.17 -3.67
CA ALA A 257 16.28 -0.32 -3.46
C ALA A 257 16.49 -1.72 -4.04
N GLY A 258 15.51 -2.63 -3.89
CA GLY A 258 15.51 -3.94 -4.54
C GLY A 258 15.51 -3.84 -6.06
N CYS A 259 14.68 -2.96 -6.64
CA CYS A 259 14.68 -2.70 -8.09
C CYS A 259 16.02 -2.09 -8.56
N ALA A 260 16.63 -1.20 -7.78
CA ALA A 260 17.94 -0.62 -8.09
C ALA A 260 19.06 -1.68 -8.03
N ALA A 261 19.01 -2.58 -7.05
CA ALA A 261 19.92 -3.72 -6.97
C ALA A 261 19.76 -4.66 -8.18
N ALA A 262 18.52 -4.94 -8.60
CA ALA A 262 18.25 -5.73 -9.80
C ALA A 262 18.73 -5.02 -11.08
N ALA A 263 18.54 -3.70 -11.20
CA ALA A 263 19.06 -2.92 -12.32
C ALA A 263 20.59 -2.96 -12.37
N TYR A 264 21.25 -2.85 -11.21
CA TYR A 264 22.70 -3.01 -11.10
C TYR A 264 23.16 -4.41 -11.53
N ALA A 265 22.48 -5.47 -11.07
CA ALA A 265 22.76 -6.84 -11.49
C ALA A 265 22.57 -7.04 -13.01
N ALA A 266 21.54 -6.42 -13.60
CA ALA A 266 21.26 -6.51 -15.02
C ALA A 266 22.35 -5.89 -15.91
N VAL A 267 23.13 -4.90 -15.44
CA VAL A 267 24.19 -4.26 -16.23
C VAL A 267 25.31 -5.24 -16.61
N GLY A 268 25.58 -6.23 -15.77
CA GLY A 268 26.65 -7.21 -15.97
C GLY A 268 26.20 -8.57 -16.50
N ASP A 269 24.89 -8.77 -16.72
CA ASP A 269 24.32 -10.09 -16.99
C ASP A 269 24.03 -10.31 -18.48
N ALA A 270 24.09 -11.56 -18.93
CA ALA A 270 23.77 -11.94 -20.31
C ALA A 270 22.25 -11.84 -20.63
N HIS A 271 21.39 -11.82 -19.62
CA HIS A 271 19.93 -11.84 -19.73
C HIS A 271 19.26 -10.68 -18.95
N PRO A 272 19.59 -9.41 -19.23
CA PRO A 272 19.09 -8.26 -18.47
C PRO A 272 17.57 -8.14 -18.50
N LYS A 273 16.92 -8.58 -19.59
CA LYS A 273 15.46 -8.61 -19.71
C LYS A 273 14.83 -9.53 -18.67
N ARG A 274 15.39 -10.71 -18.44
CA ARG A 274 14.86 -11.68 -17.46
C ARG A 274 14.99 -11.14 -16.05
N ILE A 275 16.10 -10.49 -15.71
CA ILE A 275 16.29 -9.82 -14.42
C ILE A 275 15.27 -8.71 -14.21
N ALA A 276 15.04 -7.87 -15.24
CA ALA A 276 14.04 -6.81 -15.17
C ALA A 276 12.61 -7.37 -14.98
N GLY A 277 12.26 -8.44 -15.70
CA GLY A 277 10.97 -9.13 -15.56
C GLY A 277 10.79 -9.76 -14.18
N ALA A 278 11.81 -10.47 -13.68
CA ALA A 278 11.81 -11.06 -12.35
C ALA A 278 11.72 -9.98 -11.25
N ALA A 279 12.45 -8.87 -11.39
CA ALA A 279 12.39 -7.76 -10.45
C ALA A 279 11.02 -7.07 -10.46
N LEU A 280 10.41 -6.87 -11.64
CA LEU A 280 9.07 -6.27 -11.73
C LEU A 280 8.02 -7.10 -10.98
N LEU A 281 8.11 -8.42 -11.03
CA LEU A 281 7.15 -9.33 -10.39
C LEU A 281 7.49 -9.64 -8.92
N GLY A 282 8.77 -9.78 -8.59
CA GLY A 282 9.25 -10.35 -7.33
C GLY A 282 10.12 -9.44 -6.45
N ALA A 283 10.50 -8.22 -6.90
CA ALA A 283 11.28 -7.33 -6.06
C ALA A 283 10.60 -7.00 -4.71
N PRO A 284 9.26 -6.82 -4.62
CA PRO A 284 8.62 -6.64 -3.33
C PRO A 284 8.73 -7.88 -2.45
N ASN A 285 8.65 -9.10 -2.99
CA ASN A 285 8.84 -10.34 -2.23
C ASN A 285 10.23 -10.35 -1.57
N GLY A 286 11.30 -10.14 -2.35
CA GLY A 286 12.66 -10.14 -1.83
C GLY A 286 12.93 -8.99 -0.84
N ALA A 287 12.52 -7.77 -1.19
CA ALA A 287 12.73 -6.60 -0.33
C ALA A 287 11.98 -6.72 1.00
N TRP A 288 10.74 -7.20 0.98
CA TRP A 288 9.91 -7.34 2.18
C TRP A 288 10.25 -8.58 3.01
N LEU A 289 10.82 -9.63 2.43
CA LEU A 289 11.40 -10.75 3.17
C LEU A 289 12.70 -10.31 3.88
N GLY A 290 13.50 -9.49 3.22
CA GLY A 290 14.75 -8.96 3.77
C GLY A 290 14.57 -8.06 5.00
N VAL A 291 13.45 -7.34 5.11
CA VAL A 291 13.15 -6.48 6.27
C VAL A 291 13.04 -7.24 7.59
N PRO A 292 12.13 -8.21 7.78
CA PRO A 292 12.04 -8.98 9.02
C PRO A 292 13.32 -9.77 9.28
N LEU A 293 13.96 -10.34 8.25
CA LEU A 293 15.26 -11.00 8.40
C LEU A 293 16.31 -10.02 8.98
N GLY A 294 16.51 -8.85 8.37
CA GLY A 294 17.46 -7.84 8.85
C GLY A 294 17.13 -7.26 10.24
N LEU A 295 15.86 -7.36 10.67
CA LEU A 295 15.44 -7.01 12.04
C LEU A 295 15.53 -8.18 13.03
N PHE A 296 16.22 -9.26 12.62
CA PHE A 296 16.50 -10.45 13.41
C PHE A 296 15.26 -11.28 13.76
N VAL A 297 14.19 -11.18 12.94
CA VAL A 297 13.05 -12.10 13.07
C VAL A 297 13.52 -13.50 12.64
N PRO A 298 13.37 -14.53 13.48
CA PRO A 298 13.75 -15.88 13.10
C PRO A 298 12.74 -16.45 12.10
N TRP A 299 13.29 -17.08 11.07
CA TRP A 299 12.54 -17.85 10.09
C TRP A 299 12.95 -19.32 10.22
N ASP A 300 12.01 -20.22 10.04
CA ASP A 300 12.25 -21.65 9.97
C ASP A 300 12.01 -22.06 8.51
N GLY A 301 12.96 -22.81 7.92
CA GLY A 301 12.88 -23.18 6.51
C GLY A 301 13.25 -24.64 6.23
N THR A 302 12.65 -25.21 5.19
CA THR A 302 13.02 -26.51 4.61
C THR A 302 13.14 -26.37 3.10
N ALA A 303 14.09 -27.08 2.50
CA ALA A 303 14.12 -27.28 1.05
C ALA A 303 14.43 -28.76 0.76
N THR A 304 13.55 -29.41 0.01
CA THR A 304 13.70 -30.81 -0.38
C THR A 304 13.74 -30.96 -1.90
N GLY A 305 14.38 -32.04 -2.37
CA GLY A 305 14.37 -32.42 -3.78
C GLY A 305 15.07 -31.44 -4.73
N ALA A 306 14.65 -31.44 -6.00
CA ALA A 306 15.26 -30.67 -7.09
C ALA A 306 15.11 -29.13 -6.92
N LEU A 307 14.14 -28.67 -6.12
CA LEU A 307 13.93 -27.25 -5.84
C LEU A 307 15.05 -26.64 -4.96
N SER A 308 15.78 -27.45 -4.21
CA SER A 308 16.92 -26.99 -3.40
C SER A 308 18.04 -26.35 -4.24
N GLY A 309 18.19 -26.74 -5.52
CA GLY A 309 19.15 -26.16 -6.45
C GLY A 309 18.68 -24.87 -7.15
N LEU A 310 17.45 -24.42 -6.90
CA LEU A 310 16.88 -23.19 -7.45
C LEU A 310 16.85 -22.04 -6.43
N LEU A 311 17.25 -22.31 -5.18
CA LEU A 311 17.38 -21.27 -4.16
C LEU A 311 18.60 -20.38 -4.46
N PRO A 312 18.52 -19.05 -4.24
CA PRO A 312 19.67 -18.18 -4.35
C PRO A 312 20.67 -18.42 -3.19
N ASP A 313 21.96 -18.31 -3.49
CA ASP A 313 23.00 -18.23 -2.46
C ASP A 313 22.69 -17.10 -1.45
N PRO A 314 22.84 -17.31 -0.12
CA PRO A 314 23.32 -18.51 0.55
C PRO A 314 22.20 -19.44 1.11
N PHE A 315 20.95 -19.30 0.66
CA PHE A 315 19.83 -20.12 1.17
C PHE A 315 19.91 -21.58 0.73
N ASP A 316 20.46 -21.83 -0.46
CA ASP A 316 20.69 -23.14 -1.04
C ASP A 316 21.59 -24.03 -0.16
N GLU A 317 22.61 -23.45 0.48
CA GLU A 317 23.54 -24.16 1.35
C GLU A 317 22.92 -24.49 2.70
N LEU A 318 22.14 -23.58 3.27
CA LEU A 318 21.53 -23.73 4.59
C LEU A 318 20.33 -24.69 4.56
N LEU A 319 19.57 -24.70 3.47
CA LEU A 319 18.35 -25.49 3.34
C LEU A 319 18.52 -26.85 2.66
N ARG A 320 19.76 -27.23 2.27
CA ARG A 320 20.06 -28.51 1.59
C ARG A 320 19.78 -29.77 2.42
N GLY A 321 19.44 -29.63 3.71
CA GLY A 321 19.12 -30.73 4.61
C GLY A 321 17.61 -30.92 4.82
N SER A 322 17.18 -32.18 4.96
CA SER A 322 15.77 -32.57 5.13
C SER A 322 15.11 -32.18 6.47
N ALA A 323 15.81 -31.45 7.33
CA ALA A 323 15.33 -31.04 8.65
C ALA A 323 15.10 -29.53 8.68
N GLU A 324 14.02 -29.09 9.33
CA GLU A 324 13.74 -27.67 9.59
C GLU A 324 14.97 -27.00 10.22
N GLN A 325 15.57 -26.05 9.50
CA GLN A 325 16.68 -25.26 10.02
C GLN A 325 16.25 -23.82 10.31
N PRO A 326 16.66 -23.27 11.47
CA PRO A 326 16.39 -21.87 11.78
C PRO A 326 17.25 -20.97 10.89
N VAL A 327 16.63 -20.34 9.90
CA VAL A 327 17.22 -19.30 9.08
C VAL A 327 17.28 -18.00 9.89
N THR A 328 18.45 -17.73 10.46
CA THR A 328 18.76 -16.49 11.18
C THR A 328 19.84 -15.71 10.45
N VAL A 329 19.90 -14.39 10.65
CA VAL A 329 20.97 -13.54 10.08
C VAL A 329 22.35 -14.04 10.49
N GLY A 330 22.51 -14.54 11.72
CA GLY A 330 23.77 -15.11 12.19
C GLY A 330 24.19 -16.32 11.38
N ALA A 331 23.28 -17.28 11.19
CA ALA A 331 23.56 -18.49 10.41
C ALA A 331 23.83 -18.19 8.93
N LEU A 332 23.10 -17.23 8.34
CA LEU A 332 23.37 -16.77 6.97
C LEU A 332 24.71 -16.02 6.87
N ALA A 333 25.09 -15.27 7.90
CA ALA A 333 26.35 -14.51 7.93
C ALA A 333 27.60 -15.38 8.15
N GLU A 334 27.43 -16.59 8.70
CA GLU A 334 28.50 -17.59 8.77
C GLU A 334 28.85 -18.12 7.37
N LEU A 335 27.86 -18.19 6.47
CA LEU A 335 28.04 -18.57 5.06
C LEU A 335 28.53 -17.38 4.22
N ASP A 336 27.86 -16.23 4.33
CA ASP A 336 28.25 -14.97 3.68
C ASP A 336 28.17 -13.78 4.62
N GLY A 337 29.32 -13.26 5.04
CA GLY A 337 29.42 -12.09 5.92
C GLY A 337 28.74 -10.82 5.38
N ARG A 338 28.45 -10.72 4.07
CA ARG A 338 27.71 -9.61 3.47
C ARG A 338 26.27 -9.51 3.97
N VAL A 339 25.69 -10.61 4.50
CA VAL A 339 24.34 -10.61 5.04
C VAL A 339 24.21 -9.65 6.24
N TRP A 340 25.30 -9.29 6.93
CA TRP A 340 25.28 -8.21 7.93
C TRP A 340 24.88 -6.85 7.36
N LEU A 341 25.12 -6.59 6.07
CA LEU A 341 24.65 -5.38 5.40
C LEU A 341 23.12 -5.30 5.38
N LEU A 342 22.41 -6.43 5.38
CA LEU A 342 20.95 -6.47 5.49
C LEU A 342 20.49 -5.94 6.84
N ALA A 343 21.14 -6.35 7.93
CA ALA A 343 20.84 -5.86 9.27
C ALA A 343 21.13 -4.36 9.42
N VAL A 344 22.25 -3.90 8.85
CA VAL A 344 22.59 -2.47 8.80
C VAL A 344 21.55 -1.70 7.98
N ALA A 345 21.19 -2.19 6.80
CA ALA A 345 20.18 -1.57 5.95
C ALA A 345 18.81 -1.50 6.64
N ALA A 346 18.39 -2.57 7.33
CA ALA A 346 17.16 -2.60 8.11
C ALA A 346 17.19 -1.60 9.28
N GLY A 347 18.31 -1.49 9.99
CA GLY A 347 18.50 -0.49 11.06
C GLY A 347 18.41 0.95 10.54
N VAL A 348 19.10 1.26 9.43
CA VAL A 348 19.04 2.58 8.78
C VAL A 348 17.63 2.88 8.26
N MET A 349 16.96 1.88 7.68
CA MET A 349 15.59 1.95 7.22
C MET A 349 14.63 2.30 8.37
N MET A 350 14.75 1.63 9.51
CA MET A 350 13.95 1.91 10.70
C MET A 350 14.22 3.31 11.25
N LEU A 351 15.49 3.73 11.29
CA LEU A 351 15.84 5.10 11.70
C LEU A 351 15.22 6.14 10.76
N TYR A 352 15.27 5.92 9.44
CA TYR A 352 14.60 6.77 8.45
C TYR A 352 13.09 6.83 8.69
N ALA A 353 12.44 5.70 8.98
CA ALA A 353 11.03 5.66 9.35
C ALA A 353 10.75 6.49 10.61
N GLY A 354 11.62 6.41 11.63
CA GLY A 354 11.56 7.20 12.86
C GLY A 354 11.62 8.71 12.61
N VAL A 355 12.62 9.16 11.84
CA VAL A 355 12.79 10.57 11.48
C VAL A 355 11.59 11.08 10.67
N LEU A 356 11.13 10.29 9.70
CA LEU A 356 10.00 10.65 8.85
C LEU A 356 8.67 10.70 9.63
N ALA A 357 8.45 9.78 10.56
CA ALA A 357 7.29 9.78 11.46
C ALA A 357 7.31 11.00 12.39
N ALA A 358 8.48 11.34 12.92
CA ALA A 358 8.68 12.52 13.76
C ALA A 358 8.41 13.82 12.98
N ALA A 359 8.98 13.98 11.78
CA ALA A 359 8.76 15.14 10.90
C ALA A 359 7.29 15.32 10.49
N ARG A 360 6.50 14.23 10.49
CA ARG A 360 5.06 14.26 10.18
C ARG A 360 4.16 14.40 11.42
N THR A 361 4.74 14.38 12.63
CA THR A 361 4.01 14.43 13.90
C THR A 361 3.96 15.86 14.44
N PRO A 362 2.77 16.46 14.63
CA PRO A 362 2.65 17.79 15.22
C PRO A 362 3.15 17.83 16.66
N ARG A 363 3.86 18.90 17.02
CA ARG A 363 4.30 19.15 18.40
C ARG A 363 3.17 19.69 19.26
N ALA A 364 3.18 19.30 20.53
CA ALA A 364 2.36 19.96 21.55
C ALA A 364 3.05 21.26 22.00
N PRO A 365 2.31 22.36 22.21
CA PRO A 365 2.86 23.56 22.85
C PRO A 365 3.48 23.24 24.21
N GLY A 366 4.70 23.73 24.48
CA GLY A 366 5.39 23.54 25.76
C GLY A 366 5.86 22.12 26.07
N GLY A 367 5.84 21.20 25.10
CA GLY A 367 6.27 19.81 25.30
C GLY A 367 7.80 19.66 25.35
N SER A 368 8.30 18.72 26.15
CA SER A 368 9.71 18.35 26.20
C SER A 368 10.12 17.45 25.00
N ALA A 369 11.41 17.48 24.65
CA ALA A 369 11.98 16.60 23.63
C ALA A 369 11.79 15.12 24.00
N THR A 370 11.95 14.77 25.27
CA THR A 370 11.78 13.41 25.78
C THR A 370 10.34 12.92 25.66
N GLY A 371 9.34 13.75 26.04
CA GLY A 371 7.93 13.40 25.91
C GLY A 371 7.49 13.23 24.46
N PHE A 372 8.08 14.02 23.55
CA PHE A 372 7.87 13.87 22.12
C PHE A 372 8.51 12.58 21.57
N ALA A 373 9.74 12.27 21.98
CA ALA A 373 10.44 11.05 21.59
C ALA A 373 9.72 9.78 22.05
N VAL A 374 9.27 9.72 23.31
CA VAL A 374 8.48 8.60 23.84
C VAL A 374 7.20 8.40 23.04
N ARG A 375 6.49 9.49 22.70
CA ARG A 375 5.25 9.40 21.92
C ARG A 375 5.50 8.90 20.49
N CYS A 376 6.57 9.35 19.84
CA CYS A 376 6.93 8.87 18.51
C CYS A 376 7.36 7.40 18.54
N GLY A 377 8.16 7.01 19.54
CA GLY A 377 8.55 5.64 19.80
C GLY A 377 7.34 4.72 19.99
N LEU A 378 6.44 5.03 20.93
CA LEU A 378 5.25 4.20 21.19
C LEU A 378 4.36 4.03 19.95
N ARG A 379 4.20 5.08 19.14
CA ARG A 379 3.39 5.02 17.91
C ARG A 379 4.05 4.20 16.82
N LEU A 380 5.34 4.43 16.57
CA LEU A 380 6.05 3.67 15.56
C LEU A 380 6.16 2.20 15.98
N GLY A 381 6.51 1.93 17.23
CA GLY A 381 6.53 0.59 17.83
C GLY A 381 5.19 -0.13 17.72
N GLY A 382 4.08 0.53 18.04
CA GLY A 382 2.76 -0.09 17.88
C GLY A 382 2.41 -0.42 16.43
N VAL A 383 2.77 0.44 15.47
CA VAL A 383 2.54 0.19 14.05
C VAL A 383 3.44 -0.93 13.52
N THR A 384 4.72 -0.94 13.88
CA THR A 384 5.69 -1.95 13.43
C THR A 384 5.45 -3.31 14.06
N ALA A 385 4.91 -3.36 15.29
CA ALA A 385 4.46 -4.59 15.94
C ALA A 385 3.35 -5.31 15.15
N LEU A 386 2.52 -4.57 14.40
CA LEU A 386 1.51 -5.14 13.51
C LEU A 386 2.05 -5.38 12.11
N ALA A 387 2.93 -4.50 11.63
CA ALA A 387 3.45 -4.58 10.28
C ALA A 387 4.46 -5.73 10.08
N LEU A 388 5.31 -6.06 11.05
CA LEU A 388 6.26 -7.17 10.87
C LEU A 388 5.58 -8.53 10.77
N PRO A 389 4.61 -8.92 11.61
CA PRO A 389 3.85 -10.14 11.41
C PRO A 389 3.11 -10.17 10.07
N LEU A 390 2.58 -9.02 9.63
CA LEU A 390 1.94 -8.91 8.33
C LEU A 390 2.94 -9.12 7.18
N LEU A 391 4.15 -8.54 7.27
CA LEU A 391 5.20 -8.78 6.28
C LEU A 391 5.63 -10.24 6.26
N VAL A 392 5.82 -10.85 7.43
CA VAL A 392 6.11 -12.28 7.55
C VAL A 392 5.05 -13.10 6.84
N TRP A 393 3.77 -12.86 7.10
CA TRP A 393 2.67 -13.57 6.45
C TRP A 393 2.64 -13.33 4.93
N LEU A 394 2.86 -12.09 4.47
CA LEU A 394 2.88 -11.75 3.05
C LEU A 394 4.07 -12.34 2.28
N THR A 395 5.18 -12.63 2.97
CA THR A 395 6.42 -13.14 2.35
C THR A 395 6.71 -14.58 2.73
N GLN A 396 5.75 -15.28 3.34
CA GLN A 396 5.82 -16.72 3.45
C GLN A 396 5.90 -17.32 2.05
N VAL A 397 6.82 -18.25 1.89
CA VAL A 397 7.01 -18.97 0.64
C VAL A 397 6.68 -20.42 0.94
N SER A 398 5.61 -20.91 0.33
CA SER A 398 5.33 -22.34 0.21
C SER A 398 5.33 -22.67 -1.27
N ALA A 399 6.22 -23.56 -1.67
CA ALA A 399 6.24 -24.09 -3.02
C ALA A 399 6.35 -25.61 -2.92
N ASP A 400 5.24 -26.30 -3.19
CA ASP A 400 5.20 -27.76 -3.21
C ASP A 400 5.13 -28.23 -4.66
N ALA A 401 6.19 -28.93 -5.09
CA ALA A 401 6.21 -29.68 -6.33
C ALA A 401 6.25 -31.16 -5.98
N SER A 402 5.09 -31.74 -5.68
CA SER A 402 4.98 -33.18 -5.48
C SER A 402 4.24 -33.85 -6.64
N LEU A 403 4.95 -34.79 -7.29
CA LEU A 403 4.34 -35.73 -8.22
C LEU A 403 3.92 -36.97 -7.44
N SER A 404 2.62 -37.06 -7.14
CA SER A 404 2.03 -38.21 -6.46
C SER A 404 1.69 -39.30 -7.48
N VAL A 405 2.30 -40.48 -7.34
CA VAL A 405 1.92 -41.68 -8.10
C VAL A 405 1.23 -42.62 -7.12
N LEU A 406 -0.07 -42.86 -7.31
CA LEU A 406 -0.89 -43.74 -6.46
C LEU A 406 -1.00 -43.30 -4.98
N GLY A 407 -0.95 -42.00 -4.70
CA GLY A 407 -1.05 -41.47 -3.33
C GLY A 407 0.26 -41.50 -2.54
N PHE A 408 1.39 -41.80 -3.20
CA PHE A 408 2.74 -41.71 -2.64
C PHE A 408 3.55 -40.68 -3.43
N ASP A 409 4.27 -39.79 -2.73
CA ASP A 409 5.19 -38.83 -3.33
C ASP A 409 6.36 -39.56 -3.99
N ALA A 410 6.32 -39.71 -5.31
CA ALA A 410 7.35 -40.41 -6.07
C ALA A 410 8.52 -39.48 -6.41
N PHE A 411 8.24 -38.18 -6.60
CA PHE A 411 9.22 -37.12 -6.80
C PHE A 411 8.69 -35.84 -6.14
N GLY A 412 9.11 -35.60 -4.89
CA GLY A 412 8.72 -34.44 -4.10
C GLY A 412 9.89 -33.48 -3.90
N GLY A 413 9.69 -32.21 -4.26
CA GLY A 413 10.51 -31.11 -3.78
C GLY A 413 9.60 -30.03 -3.23
N GLY A 414 9.79 -29.68 -1.96
CA GLY A 414 9.05 -28.63 -1.27
C GLY A 414 10.02 -27.58 -0.73
N ILE A 415 9.69 -26.30 -0.88
CA ILE A 415 10.33 -25.20 -0.17
C ILE A 415 9.28 -24.58 0.74
N GLU A 416 9.54 -24.60 2.03
CA GLU A 416 8.65 -24.04 3.04
C GLU A 416 9.44 -23.06 3.90
N LEU A 417 8.94 -21.83 4.05
CA LEU A 417 9.60 -20.79 4.82
C LEU A 417 8.59 -20.06 5.71
N HIS A 418 8.67 -20.30 7.02
CA HIS A 418 7.74 -19.79 8.03
C HIS A 418 8.42 -18.87 9.04
N GLY A 419 7.94 -17.63 9.16
CA GLY A 419 8.38 -16.72 10.20
C GLY A 419 7.54 -16.81 11.46
N ARG A 420 8.18 -16.65 12.63
CA ARG A 420 7.48 -16.67 13.93
C ARG A 420 6.79 -15.34 14.21
N ALA A 421 5.51 -15.23 13.84
CA ALA A 421 4.71 -14.01 13.94
C ALA A 421 4.71 -13.35 15.34
N GLY A 422 4.68 -14.13 16.42
CA GLY A 422 4.73 -13.60 17.80
C GLY A 422 6.06 -12.90 18.11
N VAL A 423 7.18 -13.50 17.71
CA VAL A 423 8.52 -12.91 17.87
C VAL A 423 8.67 -11.69 16.94
N ALA A 424 8.13 -11.76 15.72
CA ALA A 424 8.08 -10.64 14.79
C ALA A 424 7.33 -9.44 15.39
N ALA A 425 6.23 -9.65 16.11
CA ALA A 425 5.49 -8.57 16.78
C ALA A 425 6.33 -7.91 17.88
N ALA A 426 7.01 -8.70 18.72
CA ALA A 426 7.85 -8.20 19.79
C ALA A 426 9.08 -7.42 19.28
N LEU A 427 9.79 -7.99 18.30
CA LEU A 427 10.92 -7.33 17.63
C LEU A 427 10.47 -6.08 16.88
N GLY A 428 9.32 -6.14 16.22
CA GLY A 428 8.69 -5.00 15.56
C GLY A 428 8.41 -3.86 16.54
N ALA A 429 7.84 -4.17 17.70
CA ALA A 429 7.61 -3.20 18.76
C ALA A 429 8.92 -2.56 19.25
N ALA A 430 9.95 -3.38 19.51
CA ALA A 430 11.24 -2.92 20.03
C ALA A 430 11.98 -2.02 19.02
N TRP A 431 12.15 -2.47 17.78
CA TRP A 431 12.80 -1.70 16.71
C TRP A 431 12.04 -0.42 16.39
N GLY A 432 10.71 -0.48 16.29
CA GLY A 432 9.89 0.70 16.04
C GLY A 432 9.93 1.70 17.18
N ALA A 433 9.91 1.24 18.44
CA ALA A 433 10.02 2.11 19.60
C ALA A 433 11.39 2.80 19.67
N GLY A 434 12.46 2.02 19.52
CA GLY A 434 13.83 2.54 19.52
C GLY A 434 14.07 3.54 18.38
N ALA A 435 13.74 3.16 17.15
CA ALA A 435 13.92 4.02 15.99
C ALA A 435 13.01 5.25 16.01
N GLY A 436 11.77 5.11 16.51
CA GLY A 436 10.84 6.23 16.65
C GLY A 436 11.31 7.25 17.69
N ALA A 437 11.89 6.80 18.80
CA ALA A 437 12.49 7.68 19.80
C ALA A 437 13.77 8.34 19.27
N ALA A 438 14.69 7.56 18.70
CA ALA A 438 15.95 8.07 18.13
C ALA A 438 15.70 9.07 17.00
N GLY A 439 14.83 8.73 16.05
CA GLY A 439 14.46 9.61 14.94
C GLY A 439 13.76 10.89 15.39
N ALA A 440 12.98 10.84 16.48
CA ALA A 440 12.38 12.02 17.07
C ALA A 440 13.40 12.95 17.74
N LEU A 441 14.40 12.41 18.44
CA LEU A 441 15.50 13.20 19.01
C LEU A 441 16.36 13.84 17.92
N LEU A 442 16.66 13.11 16.84
CA LEU A 442 17.38 13.65 15.68
C LEU A 442 16.59 14.76 14.97
N ALA A 443 15.29 14.55 14.72
CA ALA A 443 14.45 15.57 14.12
C ALA A 443 14.33 16.82 15.02
N TRP A 444 14.39 16.62 16.34
CA TRP A 444 14.38 17.71 17.32
C TRP A 444 15.67 18.52 17.29
N SER A 445 16.84 17.87 17.31
CA SER A 445 18.14 18.54 17.32
C SER A 445 18.40 19.34 16.04
N VAL A 446 17.94 18.84 14.89
CA VAL A 446 18.12 19.49 13.58
C VAL A 446 17.02 20.54 13.30
N GLY A 447 16.01 20.68 14.18
CA GLY A 447 14.92 21.65 13.99
C GLY A 447 13.95 21.29 12.86
N ALA A 448 13.99 20.06 12.34
CA ALA A 448 13.22 19.59 11.17
C ALA A 448 11.74 19.27 11.44
N LEU A 449 11.27 19.57 12.65
CA LEU A 449 9.94 19.22 13.12
C LEU A 449 8.93 20.36 12.85
N PRO A 450 7.66 20.01 12.62
CA PRO A 450 6.62 20.98 12.27
C PRO A 450 6.34 21.95 13.42
N PRO A 451 5.77 23.14 13.12
CA PRO A 451 5.36 24.09 14.15
C PRO A 451 4.32 23.46 15.09
N PRO A 452 4.29 23.88 16.38
CA PRO A 452 3.29 23.38 17.32
C PRO A 452 1.88 23.70 16.82
N LEU A 453 0.94 22.79 17.07
CA LEU A 453 -0.47 23.11 16.86
C LEU A 453 -0.82 24.31 17.75
N PRO A 454 -1.57 25.31 17.26
CA PRO A 454 -2.03 26.39 18.11
C PRO A 454 -2.77 25.76 19.29
N GLY A 455 -2.30 26.05 20.50
CA GLY A 455 -2.92 25.53 21.72
C GLY A 455 -4.40 25.89 21.67
N GLY A 456 -5.26 24.90 21.92
CA GLY A 456 -6.67 25.12 22.17
C GLY A 456 -6.84 25.86 23.48
N GLY A 457 -6.39 27.12 23.55
CA GLY A 457 -6.91 28.07 24.50
C GLY A 457 -8.40 28.19 24.19
N HIS A 458 -9.24 28.08 25.22
CA HIS A 458 -10.64 28.47 25.13
C HIS A 458 -10.75 29.76 24.29
N PRO A 459 -11.64 29.83 23.29
CA PRO A 459 -12.03 31.11 22.76
C PRO A 459 -12.82 31.78 23.89
N GLY A 460 -12.14 32.54 24.74
CA GLY A 460 -12.77 33.71 25.32
C GLY A 460 -13.29 34.49 24.13
N GLY A 461 -14.63 34.61 24.04
CA GLY A 461 -15.32 35.03 22.84
C GLY A 461 -14.89 36.42 22.39
N GLU A 462 -13.97 36.49 21.44
CA GLU A 462 -13.77 37.67 20.61
C GLU A 462 -13.98 37.22 19.16
N GLY A 463 -15.25 37.28 18.75
CA GLY A 463 -15.66 36.98 17.38
C GLY A 463 -14.95 37.88 16.37
N ALA A 464 -14.78 37.35 15.15
CA ALA A 464 -14.35 38.13 14.01
C ALA A 464 -15.27 39.35 13.85
N GLY A 465 -14.71 40.54 14.05
CA GLY A 465 -15.40 41.82 13.89
C GLY A 465 -15.03 42.46 12.55
N PRO A 466 -15.72 43.55 12.15
CA PRO A 466 -15.49 44.26 10.89
C PRO A 466 -14.03 44.73 10.67
N TYR A 467 -13.23 44.80 11.74
CA TYR A 467 -11.80 45.16 11.70
C TYR A 467 -10.85 43.99 12.05
N ARG A 468 -11.37 42.75 12.20
CA ARG A 468 -10.58 41.54 12.48
C ARG A 468 -10.96 40.42 11.50
N PRO A 469 -10.18 40.23 10.42
CA PRO A 469 -10.50 39.23 9.41
C PRO A 469 -10.33 37.80 9.92
N SER A 470 -11.25 36.91 9.52
CA SER A 470 -11.22 35.47 9.83
C SER A 470 -10.18 34.73 8.99
N ARG A 471 -9.66 33.59 9.49
CA ARG A 471 -8.70 32.77 8.73
C ARG A 471 -9.43 31.81 7.78
N PRO A 472 -9.00 31.70 6.50
CA PRO A 472 -7.71 32.16 5.98
C PRO A 472 -7.85 33.43 5.11
N TYR A 473 -7.92 34.61 5.72
CA TYR A 473 -7.72 35.87 5.01
C TYR A 473 -6.25 36.03 4.61
N ARG A 474 -6.00 36.05 3.30
CA ARG A 474 -4.71 36.46 2.73
C ARG A 474 -4.73 37.99 2.65
N ALA A 475 -3.77 38.65 3.30
CA ALA A 475 -3.64 40.10 3.18
C ALA A 475 -3.54 40.49 1.69
N ALA A 476 -4.30 41.50 1.27
CA ALA A 476 -4.29 41.95 -0.11
C ALA A 476 -2.90 42.48 -0.47
N ASN A 477 -2.38 42.03 -1.62
CA ASN A 477 -1.07 42.48 -2.11
C ASN A 477 -1.18 43.95 -2.57
N PRO A 478 -0.44 44.90 -1.99
CA PRO A 478 -0.48 46.31 -2.38
C PRO A 478 -0.07 46.53 -3.85
N ASP A 479 0.76 45.64 -4.41
CA ASP A 479 1.21 45.75 -5.80
C ASP A 479 0.12 45.33 -6.80
N THR A 480 -0.93 44.61 -6.38
CA THR A 480 -1.99 44.11 -7.27
C THR A 480 -3.37 44.66 -6.93
N ASN A 481 -3.54 45.28 -5.76
CA ASN A 481 -4.81 45.82 -5.35
C ASN A 481 -4.93 47.31 -5.75
N PRO A 482 -5.77 47.67 -6.73
CA PRO A 482 -5.89 49.04 -7.22
C PRO A 482 -6.44 50.00 -6.15
N TYR A 483 -7.10 49.50 -5.11
CA TYR A 483 -7.63 50.31 -4.00
C TYR A 483 -6.60 50.67 -2.93
N LEU A 484 -5.41 50.05 -2.95
CA LEU A 484 -4.30 50.36 -2.05
C LEU A 484 -3.28 51.31 -2.68
N ARG A 485 -3.41 51.62 -3.97
CA ARG A 485 -2.57 52.61 -4.66
C ARG A 485 -3.22 53.98 -4.50
N LEU A 486 -2.61 54.84 -3.68
CA LEU A 486 -2.98 56.26 -3.68
C LEU A 486 -2.56 56.87 -5.04
N PRO A 487 -3.38 57.73 -5.66
CA PRO A 487 -2.98 58.49 -6.83
C PRO A 487 -1.72 59.33 -6.54
N ASP A 488 -0.81 59.41 -7.51
CA ASP A 488 0.35 60.27 -7.42
C ASP A 488 -0.11 61.73 -7.22
N GLY A 489 0.30 62.33 -6.09
CA GLY A 489 -0.07 63.69 -5.70
C GLY A 489 -0.93 63.81 -4.44
N VAL A 490 -1.40 62.71 -3.85
CA VAL A 490 -2.11 62.74 -2.55
C VAL A 490 -1.14 62.36 -1.42
N HIS A 491 -0.42 63.35 -0.88
CA HIS A 491 0.28 63.20 0.39
C HIS A 491 -0.73 63.30 1.53
N GLY A 492 -0.69 62.32 2.44
CA GLY A 492 -1.60 62.24 3.57
C GLY A 492 -1.62 63.53 4.39
N ALA A 493 -2.82 63.94 4.79
CA ALA A 493 -2.99 65.02 5.76
C ALA A 493 -2.17 64.69 7.03
N PRO A 494 -1.46 65.67 7.62
CA PRO A 494 -0.65 65.43 8.78
C PRO A 494 -1.53 64.90 9.91
N THR A 495 -1.16 63.75 10.45
CA THR A 495 -1.76 63.20 11.66
C THR A 495 -1.57 64.20 12.80
N VAL A 496 -2.65 64.88 13.18
CA VAL A 496 -2.68 65.66 14.42
C VAL A 496 -2.54 64.67 15.57
N VAL A 497 -1.35 64.61 16.17
CA VAL A 497 -1.13 63.92 17.43
C VAL A 497 -1.73 64.81 18.52
N GLY A 498 -3.01 64.63 18.79
CA GLY A 498 -3.75 65.31 19.85
C GLY A 498 -4.69 64.35 20.58
N ARG A 499 -4.70 64.43 21.91
CA ARG A 499 -5.57 63.61 22.77
C ARG A 499 -7.04 63.94 22.46
N ILE A 500 -7.78 62.96 21.95
CA ILE A 500 -9.21 63.07 21.63
C ILE A 500 -9.99 63.30 22.94
N GLY A 501 -10.56 64.50 23.10
CA GLY A 501 -11.57 64.77 24.12
C GLY A 501 -12.95 64.24 23.68
N PRO A 502 -13.88 64.00 24.61
CA PRO A 502 -15.21 63.46 24.28
C PRO A 502 -16.00 64.44 23.39
N PRO A 503 -16.90 63.94 22.53
CA PRO A 503 -17.62 64.76 21.56
C PRO A 503 -18.55 65.77 22.26
N VAL A 504 -18.54 67.00 21.75
CA VAL A 504 -19.47 68.07 22.15
C VAL A 504 -20.86 67.73 21.61
N PRO A 505 -21.93 67.75 22.44
CA PRO A 505 -23.28 67.50 21.97
C PRO A 505 -23.79 68.64 21.06
N PRO A 506 -24.67 68.35 20.08
CA PRO A 506 -25.22 69.36 19.19
C PRO A 506 -26.12 70.35 19.95
N PRO A 507 -26.25 71.60 19.45
CA PRO A 507 -27.10 72.60 20.08
C PRO A 507 -28.59 72.17 20.06
N PRO A 508 -29.38 72.54 21.08
CA PRO A 508 -30.80 72.22 21.12
C PRO A 508 -31.55 72.92 19.98
N GLY A 509 -32.40 72.16 19.27
CA GLY A 509 -33.33 72.71 18.28
C GLY A 509 -34.41 73.58 18.91
N PRO A 510 -35.08 74.44 18.13
CA PRO A 510 -36.11 75.35 18.63
C PRO A 510 -37.29 74.58 19.24
N GLY A 511 -37.64 74.92 20.48
CA GLY A 511 -38.74 74.30 21.22
C GLY A 511 -40.12 74.64 20.64
N PRO A 512 -41.16 73.86 20.95
CA PRO A 512 -42.52 74.09 20.46
C PRO A 512 -43.07 75.40 21.04
N GLY A 513 -43.56 76.28 20.17
CA GLY A 513 -44.26 77.50 20.57
C GLY A 513 -45.54 77.18 21.35
N ALA A 514 -45.77 77.94 22.41
CA ALA A 514 -46.97 77.90 23.24
C ALA A 514 -48.22 78.43 22.48
N PRO A 515 -49.44 78.10 22.93
CA PRO A 515 -50.65 78.06 22.10
C PRO A 515 -51.40 79.40 22.04
N PRO A 516 -52.23 79.64 21.01
CA PRO A 516 -53.22 80.72 21.05
C PRO A 516 -54.49 80.32 21.84
N GLU A 517 -54.96 81.29 22.62
CA GLU A 517 -56.06 81.26 23.58
C GLU A 517 -57.45 80.94 22.99
N GLU A 518 -58.26 80.29 23.84
CA GLU A 518 -59.70 80.07 23.74
C GLU A 518 -60.50 81.38 23.93
N PRO A 519 -61.67 81.51 23.29
CA PRO A 519 -62.77 82.26 23.90
C PRO A 519 -64.07 81.43 24.05
N PRO A 520 -65.00 81.88 24.92
CA PRO A 520 -65.68 80.98 25.85
C PRO A 520 -67.13 80.64 25.49
N GLY A 521 -67.54 79.43 25.93
CA GLY A 521 -68.74 79.15 26.75
C GLY A 521 -70.15 79.44 26.22
N HIS A 522 -71.04 78.45 26.33
CA HIS A 522 -72.27 78.47 27.15
C HIS A 522 -73.28 77.42 26.62
N GLY A 523 -73.86 76.62 27.53
CA GLY A 523 -75.12 75.90 27.32
C GLY A 523 -75.01 74.39 27.42
#